data_AF-A0A6S7BHR8-F1
#
_entry.id   AF-A0A6S7BHR8-F1
#
_cell.length_a   1.000
_cell.length_b   1.000
_cell.length_c   1.000
_cell.angle_alpha   90.00
_cell.angle_beta   90.00
_cell.angle_gamma   90.00
#
_symmetry.space_group_name_H-M   'P 1'
#
loop_
_entity.id
_entity.type
_entity.pdbx_description
1 polymer ?
#
loop_
_entity_poly.entity_id
_entity_poly.type
_entity_poly.pdbx_seq_one_letter_code
_entity_poly.pdbx_strand_id
1 'polypeptide(L)'
;MRLSNRASNNGAQILRRSYSYNDGVNFYGERWPPWRQELEYDAGLLFVAHQRDPRTAFIPINHRLAASDLMNQFTTHVGSAVFACPPGAKPGSYIGAGLFDA
;
A
#
# COMPACT_ATOMS: atom_id res chain seq x y z
N MET A 1 -11.30 -6.61 11.06
CA MET A 1 -9.92 -7.14 11.26
C MET A 1 -9.84 -8.68 11.21
N ARG A 2 -10.65 -9.38 10.39
CA ARG A 2 -10.57 -10.85 10.27
C ARG A 2 -9.75 -11.30 9.07
N LEU A 3 -9.99 -10.68 7.91
CA LEU A 3 -9.35 -11.02 6.64
C LEU A 3 -7.87 -10.58 6.57
N SER A 4 -7.48 -9.54 7.30
CA SER A 4 -6.12 -9.02 7.35
C SER A 4 -5.23 -9.66 8.43
N ASN A 5 -5.76 -10.57 9.25
CA ASN A 5 -5.00 -11.20 10.34
C ASN A 5 -4.06 -12.31 9.81
N ARG A 6 -2.92 -12.53 10.48
CA ARG A 6 -1.92 -13.56 10.15
C ARG A 6 -2.54 -14.96 10.05
N ALA A 7 -3.46 -15.29 10.95
CA ALA A 7 -4.10 -16.61 11.02
C ALA A 7 -4.93 -16.89 9.76
N SER A 8 -5.55 -15.85 9.22
CA SER A 8 -6.31 -15.92 7.98
C SER A 8 -5.41 -15.91 6.73
N ASN A 9 -4.11 -15.61 6.87
CA ASN A 9 -3.17 -15.42 5.76
C ASN A 9 -1.97 -16.37 5.76
N ASN A 10 -2.15 -17.62 6.21
CA ASN A 10 -1.07 -18.62 6.27
C ASN A 10 0.19 -18.11 6.98
N GLY A 11 0.03 -17.24 7.98
CA GLY A 11 1.14 -16.63 8.71
C GLY A 11 1.80 -15.44 8.01
N ALA A 12 1.31 -15.00 6.85
CA ALA A 12 1.78 -13.80 6.16
C ALA A 12 1.70 -12.57 7.09
N GLN A 13 2.77 -11.79 7.11
CA GLN A 13 2.91 -10.62 7.96
C GLN A 13 3.53 -9.47 7.19
N ILE A 14 3.04 -8.27 7.49
CA ILE A 14 3.55 -7.00 6.97
C ILE A 14 3.72 -6.01 8.12
N LEU A 15 4.78 -5.21 8.07
CA LEU A 15 4.96 -4.08 8.96
C LEU A 15 4.35 -2.84 8.30
N ARG A 16 3.18 -2.40 8.78
CA ARG A 16 2.49 -1.21 8.25
C ARG A 16 3.06 0.06 8.89
N ARG A 17 3.48 1.02 8.06
CA ARG A 17 3.99 2.34 8.47
C ARG A 17 3.39 3.43 7.57
N SER A 18 2.07 3.46 7.52
CA SER A 18 1.30 4.30 6.62
C SER A 18 1.08 5.71 7.18
N TYR A 19 0.77 6.66 6.30
CA TYR A 19 0.52 8.07 6.64
C TYR A 19 -0.80 8.54 6.04
N SER A 20 -1.56 9.34 6.77
CA SER A 20 -2.73 10.01 6.20
C SER A 20 -2.28 11.15 5.28
N TYR A 21 -3.05 11.43 4.23
CA TYR A 21 -2.84 12.59 3.38
C TYR A 21 -4.15 13.32 3.12
N ASN A 22 -4.03 14.60 2.77
CA ASN A 22 -5.13 15.46 2.32
C ASN A 22 -4.52 16.48 1.35
N ASP A 23 -4.85 16.35 0.07
CA ASP A 23 -4.43 17.23 -1.01
C ASP A 23 -5.55 18.20 -1.45
N GLY A 24 -6.54 18.39 -0.59
CA GLY A 24 -7.63 19.34 -0.81
C GLY A 24 -8.78 18.77 -1.62
N VAL A 25 -9.40 19.63 -2.43
CA VAL A 25 -10.62 19.31 -3.17
C VAL A 25 -10.31 19.25 -4.65
N ASN A 26 -10.77 18.18 -5.29
CA ASN A 26 -10.70 18.00 -6.73
C ASN A 26 -12.11 18.16 -7.33
N PHE A 27 -12.19 18.82 -8.48
CA PHE A 27 -13.46 19.21 -9.13
C PHE A 27 -13.91 18.20 -10.20
N TYR A 28 -13.21 17.08 -10.36
CA TYR A 28 -13.53 16.00 -11.31
C TYR A 28 -13.28 14.63 -10.67
N GLY A 29 -14.29 14.05 -10.03
CA GLY A 29 -14.26 12.69 -9.49
C GLY A 29 -15.09 11.73 -10.34
N GLU A 30 -14.46 10.97 -11.24
CA GLU A 30 -15.14 9.85 -11.92
C GLU A 30 -15.18 8.63 -11.00
N ARG A 31 -16.34 8.37 -10.36
CA ARG A 31 -16.55 7.21 -9.47
C ARG A 31 -17.45 6.14 -10.11
N TRP A 32 -16.94 4.92 -10.23
CA TRP A 32 -17.65 3.74 -10.75
C TRP A 32 -18.57 3.09 -9.68
N PRO A 33 -19.82 2.64 -9.98
CA PRO A 33 -20.88 3.25 -10.81
C PRO A 33 -22.18 3.61 -10.00
N PRO A 34 -23.08 4.53 -10.45
CA PRO A 34 -22.92 5.69 -11.32
C PRO A 34 -23.36 6.98 -10.58
N TRP A 35 -22.46 7.61 -9.82
CA TRP A 35 -22.72 8.94 -9.24
C TRP A 35 -21.63 9.87 -9.73
N ARG A 36 -22.00 10.96 -10.40
CA ARG A 36 -21.08 12.08 -10.66
C ARG A 36 -20.95 12.85 -9.36
N GLN A 37 -19.75 12.85 -8.79
CA GLN A 37 -19.45 13.66 -7.63
C GLN A 37 -18.69 14.91 -8.11
N GLU A 38 -19.34 16.06 -8.04
CA GLU A 38 -18.80 17.35 -8.52
C GLU A 38 -17.61 17.85 -7.67
N LEU A 39 -17.51 17.36 -6.43
CA LEU A 39 -16.49 17.72 -5.45
C LEU A 39 -16.02 16.45 -4.74
N GLU A 40 -14.78 16.04 -4.97
CA GLU A 40 -14.12 14.95 -4.27
C GLU A 40 -13.04 15.51 -3.35
N TYR A 41 -12.97 15.02 -2.11
CA TYR A 41 -11.81 15.27 -1.25
C TYR A 41 -10.72 14.29 -1.64
N ASP A 42 -9.59 14.80 -2.13
CA ASP A 42 -8.41 13.97 -2.35
C ASP A 42 -7.69 13.77 -1.01
N ALA A 43 -8.28 12.92 -0.19
CA ALA A 43 -7.78 12.58 1.13
C ALA A 43 -7.90 11.09 1.36
N GLY A 44 -6.90 10.52 2.02
CA GLY A 44 -6.84 9.08 2.22
C GLY A 44 -5.60 8.64 2.96
N LEU A 45 -5.13 7.45 2.59
CA LEU A 45 -4.00 6.80 3.24
C LEU A 45 -2.90 6.53 2.21
N LEU A 46 -1.72 7.10 2.43
CA LEU A 46 -0.48 6.64 1.83
C LEU A 46 -0.09 5.33 2.53
N PHE A 47 -0.61 4.23 2.00
CA PHE A 47 -0.36 2.91 2.55
C PHE A 47 1.08 2.47 2.25
N VAL A 48 1.88 2.34 3.31
CA VAL A 48 3.25 1.83 3.24
C VAL A 48 3.36 0.58 4.11
N ALA A 49 3.92 -0.48 3.53
CA ALA A 49 4.18 -1.73 4.21
C ALA A 49 5.57 -2.28 3.88
N HIS A 50 6.30 -2.72 4.91
CA HIS A 50 7.57 -3.41 4.77
C HIS A 50 7.40 -4.90 5.00
N GLN A 51 8.10 -5.70 4.20
CA GLN A 51 8.04 -7.16 4.22
C GLN A 51 9.29 -7.73 3.58
N ARG A 52 9.61 -8.99 3.90
CA ARG A 52 10.77 -9.67 3.32
C ARG A 52 10.55 -10.05 1.84
N ASP A 53 9.36 -10.55 1.51
CA ASP A 53 8.99 -10.93 0.14
C ASP A 53 7.52 -10.54 -0.11
N PRO A 54 7.22 -9.67 -1.10
CA PRO A 54 5.86 -9.27 -1.40
C PRO A 54 4.95 -10.43 -1.85
N ARG A 55 5.52 -11.47 -2.46
CA ARG A 55 4.76 -12.63 -3.00
C ARG A 55 4.16 -13.48 -1.89
N THR A 56 4.79 -13.50 -0.72
CA THR A 56 4.33 -14.27 0.43
C THR A 56 3.60 -13.42 1.47
N ALA A 57 3.48 -12.10 1.24
CA ALA A 57 2.96 -11.16 2.23
C ALA A 57 1.87 -10.24 1.64
N PHE A 58 2.21 -9.03 1.18
CA PHE A 58 1.21 -8.05 0.73
C PHE A 58 0.35 -8.55 -0.43
N ILE A 59 0.93 -9.23 -1.43
CA ILE A 59 0.18 -9.69 -2.60
C ILE A 59 -0.97 -10.64 -2.22
N PRO A 60 -0.74 -11.76 -1.51
CA PRO A 60 -1.83 -12.67 -1.14
C PRO A 60 -2.82 -12.05 -0.14
N ILE A 61 -2.36 -11.17 0.75
CA ILE A 61 -3.25 -10.43 1.67
C ILE A 61 -4.16 -9.51 0.85
N ASN A 62 -3.59 -8.66 -0.01
CA ASN A 62 -4.35 -7.69 -0.79
C ASN A 62 -5.30 -8.36 -1.77
N HIS A 63 -4.91 -9.48 -2.39
CA HIS A 63 -5.79 -10.25 -3.28
C HIS A 63 -7.08 -10.71 -2.57
N ARG A 64 -6.97 -11.15 -1.30
CA ARG A 64 -8.14 -11.56 -0.52
C ARG A 64 -8.97 -10.37 -0.05
N LEU A 65 -8.33 -9.27 0.30
CA LEU A 65 -9.03 -8.04 0.67
C LEU A 65 -9.81 -7.49 -0.53
N ALA A 66 -9.18 -7.40 -1.70
CA ALA A 66 -9.82 -6.96 -2.94
C ALA A 66 -11.05 -7.79 -3.31
N ALA A 67 -11.03 -9.11 -3.03
CA ALA A 67 -12.15 -10.00 -3.38
C ALA A 67 -13.32 -9.95 -2.39
N SER A 68 -13.11 -9.62 -1.12
CA SER A 68 -14.13 -9.88 -0.08
C SER A 68 -14.13 -8.91 1.10
N ASP A 69 -13.37 -7.82 1.06
CA ASP A 69 -13.38 -6.82 2.12
C ASP A 69 -14.51 -5.79 1.89
N LEU A 70 -15.31 -5.57 2.93
CA LEU A 70 -16.37 -4.57 2.97
C LEU A 70 -15.83 -3.14 2.90
N MET A 71 -14.56 -2.93 3.26
CA MET A 71 -13.87 -1.65 3.17
C MET A 71 -13.69 -1.17 1.73
N ASN A 72 -13.69 -2.09 0.74
CA ASN A 72 -13.49 -1.76 -0.67
C ASN A 72 -14.56 -0.80 -1.23
N GLN A 73 -15.74 -0.72 -0.59
CA GLN A 73 -16.79 0.23 -1.00
C GLN A 73 -16.42 1.69 -0.67
N PHE A 74 -15.54 1.89 0.30
CA PHE A 74 -15.20 3.21 0.86
C PHE A 74 -13.81 3.70 0.45
N THR A 75 -12.99 2.84 -0.16
CA THR A 75 -11.60 3.17 -0.52
C THR A 75 -11.32 2.76 -1.95
N THR A 76 -10.62 3.62 -2.69
CA THR A 76 -10.14 3.33 -4.04
C THR A 76 -8.62 3.35 -4.05
N HIS A 77 -7.99 2.31 -4.60
CA HIS A 77 -6.55 2.32 -4.86
C HIS A 77 -6.26 3.12 -6.13
N VAL A 78 -5.71 4.33 -5.99
CA VAL A 78 -5.43 5.24 -7.12
C VAL A 78 -3.97 5.22 -7.57
N GLY A 79 -3.07 4.66 -6.77
CA GLY A 79 -1.64 4.56 -7.09
C GLY A 79 -0.97 3.39 -6.37
N SER A 80 0.11 2.85 -6.96
CA SER A 80 0.87 1.73 -6.41
C SER A 80 2.31 1.75 -6.90
N ALA A 81 3.24 1.35 -6.05
CA ALA A 81 4.65 1.14 -6.38
C ALA A 81 5.26 0.04 -5.49
N VAL A 82 6.31 -0.62 -5.98
CA VAL A 82 7.08 -1.63 -5.23
C VAL A 82 8.55 -1.25 -5.33
N PHE A 83 9.22 -1.19 -4.18
CA PHE A 83 10.63 -0.82 -4.07
C PHE A 83 11.41 -1.90 -3.34
N ALA A 84 12.66 -2.13 -3.76
CA ALA A 84 13.64 -2.87 -2.98
C ALA A 84 14.36 -1.92 -2.04
N CYS A 85 14.23 -2.11 -0.72
CA CYS A 85 14.95 -1.34 0.27
C CYS A 85 16.28 -2.04 0.61
N PRO A 86 17.44 -1.53 0.17
CA PRO A 86 18.74 -2.14 0.49
C PRO A 86 19.06 -2.04 1.99
N PRO A 87 20.05 -2.80 2.48
CA PRO A 87 20.55 -2.64 3.85
C PRO A 87 21.10 -1.22 4.09
N GLY A 88 21.19 -0.84 5.37
CA GLY A 88 21.79 0.43 5.77
C GLY A 88 23.26 0.55 5.34
N ALA A 89 23.68 1.78 5.04
CA ALA A 89 25.05 2.07 4.64
C ALA A 89 26.01 1.81 5.80
N LYS A 90 27.17 1.20 5.49
CA LYS A 90 28.28 1.06 6.45
C LYS A 90 29.08 2.36 6.51
N PRO A 91 29.81 2.62 7.61
CA PRO A 91 30.72 3.77 7.68
C PRO A 91 31.67 3.81 6.47
N GLY A 92 31.79 4.98 5.83
CA GLY A 92 32.61 5.16 4.62
C GLY A 92 31.99 4.62 3.32
N SER A 93 30.72 4.22 3.33
CA SER A 93 29.99 3.72 2.16
C SER A 93 28.66 4.49 1.96
N TYR A 94 27.89 4.13 0.93
CA TYR A 94 26.60 4.73 0.60
C TYR A 94 25.50 3.67 0.46
N ILE A 95 24.25 4.11 0.50
CA ILE A 95 23.09 3.21 0.36
C ILE A 95 23.10 2.60 -1.04
N GLY A 96 23.03 1.26 -1.10
CA GLY A 96 23.06 0.54 -2.36
C GLY A 96 24.46 0.25 -2.91
N ALA A 97 25.54 0.59 -2.19
CA ALA A 97 26.91 0.29 -2.63
C ALA A 97 27.11 -1.19 -3.04
N GLY A 98 26.51 -2.14 -2.32
CA GLY A 98 26.58 -3.57 -2.68
C GLY A 98 25.85 -3.97 -3.98
N LEU A 99 25.08 -3.07 -4.59
CA LEU A 99 24.46 -3.26 -5.90
C LEU A 99 25.24 -2.54 -7.01
N PHE A 100 25.82 -1.37 -6.71
CA PHE A 100 26.43 -0.48 -7.71
C PHE A 100 27.95 -0.63 -7.83
N ASP A 101 28.65 -1.04 -6.75
CA ASP A 101 30.10 -1.24 -6.73
C ASP A 101 30.51 -2.72 -6.89
N ALA A 102 29.57 -3.58 -7.30
CA ALA A 102 29.75 -5.03 -7.47
C ALA A 102 30.38 -5.39 -8.82
#